data_AF-A0A957N4J2-F1
#
_entry.id   AF-A0A957N4J2-F1
#
_cell.length_a   1.000
_cell.length_b   1.000
_cell.length_c   1.000
_cell.angle_alpha   90.00
_cell.angle_beta   90.00
_cell.angle_gamma   90.00
#
_symmetry.space_group_name_H-M   'P 1'
#
loop_
_entity.id
_entity.type
_entity.pdbx_description
1 polymer ?
#
loop_
_entity_poly.entity_id
_entity_poly.type
_entity_poly.pdbx_seq_one_letter_code
_entity_poly.pdbx_strand_id
1 'polypeptide(L)'
;MSIYADLGLRPIINADATLTRLGGSIMHPDVVAAMADAAKHFVDLDLLQRRVGERLARLTRNEAAFVTSGAAAGLALATAACITGTDPGAIARLPDVAGLKHEVIVHKTQRNGYDHSIRMVGATLVEIGDA
;
A
#
# COMPACT_ATOMS: atom_id res chain seq x y z
N MET A 1 -22.13 14.18 21.13
CA MET A 1 -22.50 13.20 20.08
C MET A 1 -21.27 13.00 19.20
N SER A 2 -21.04 11.78 18.67
CA SER A 2 -19.94 11.58 17.71
C SER A 2 -20.37 12.05 16.32
N ILE A 3 -19.40 12.40 15.46
CA ILE A 3 -19.68 12.75 14.06
C ILE A 3 -20.51 11.67 13.33
N TYR A 4 -20.36 10.40 13.72
CA TYR A 4 -21.16 9.30 13.18
C TYR A 4 -22.62 9.34 13.63
N ALA A 5 -22.92 9.80 14.85
CA ALA A 5 -24.29 9.96 15.32
C ALA A 5 -25.03 11.05 14.54
N ASP A 6 -24.34 12.13 14.15
CA ASP A 6 -24.91 13.18 13.30
C ASP A 6 -25.27 12.66 11.90
N LEU A 7 -24.56 11.61 11.44
CA LEU A 7 -24.86 10.86 10.21
C LEU A 7 -25.90 9.73 10.42
N GLY A 8 -26.50 9.61 11.60
CA GLY A 8 -27.46 8.54 11.93
C GLY A 8 -26.83 7.15 12.10
N LEU A 9 -25.50 7.07 12.24
CA LEU A 9 -24.77 5.83 12.38
C LEU A 9 -24.52 5.49 13.86
N ARG A 10 -24.55 4.20 14.16
CA ARG A 10 -24.24 3.68 15.51
C ARG A 10 -22.83 3.08 15.53
N PRO A 11 -22.00 3.43 16.53
CA PRO A 11 -20.73 2.74 16.76
C PRO A 11 -20.93 1.24 17.00
N ILE A 12 -19.94 0.44 16.62
CA ILE A 12 -19.92 -1.01 16.77
C ILE A 12 -18.77 -1.44 17.67
N ILE A 13 -18.91 -2.59 18.32
CA ILE A 13 -17.81 -3.27 19.00
C ILE A 13 -17.21 -4.24 17.98
N ASN A 14 -15.98 -3.99 17.56
CA ASN A 14 -15.27 -4.85 16.62
C ASN A 14 -14.49 -5.95 17.36
N ALA A 15 -14.89 -7.20 17.16
CA ALA A 15 -14.23 -8.40 17.71
C ALA A 15 -13.73 -9.36 16.60
N ASP A 16 -13.66 -8.91 15.34
CA ASP A 16 -13.36 -9.71 14.14
C ASP A 16 -12.04 -9.26 13.46
N ALA A 17 -11.10 -8.74 14.27
CA ALA A 17 -9.81 -8.13 13.87
C ALA A 17 -9.92 -6.74 13.18
N THR A 18 -8.86 -6.29 12.50
CA THR A 18 -8.74 -4.93 11.93
C THR A 18 -9.36 -4.82 10.53
N LEU A 19 -10.63 -5.19 10.41
CA LEU A 19 -11.34 -5.23 9.12
C LEU A 19 -11.44 -3.84 8.47
N THR A 20 -10.98 -3.74 7.22
CA THR A 20 -11.07 -2.51 6.41
C THR A 20 -12.51 -2.01 6.27
N ARG A 21 -13.49 -2.91 6.15
CA ARG A 21 -14.92 -2.57 6.07
C ARG A 21 -15.43 -1.82 7.31
N LEU A 22 -14.76 -2.00 8.45
CA LEU A 22 -15.10 -1.37 9.73
C LEU A 22 -14.21 -0.16 10.04
N GLY A 23 -13.40 0.29 9.08
CA GLY A 23 -12.45 1.40 9.28
C GLY A 23 -11.09 0.98 9.82
N GLY A 24 -10.79 -0.32 9.89
CA GLY A 24 -9.52 -0.83 10.39
C GLY A 24 -9.45 -0.86 11.92
N SER A 25 -8.40 -0.28 12.48
CA SER A 25 -8.20 -0.19 13.94
C SER A 25 -8.43 1.24 14.44
N ILE A 26 -8.69 1.38 15.74
CA ILE A 26 -8.71 2.69 16.40
C ILE A 26 -7.26 3.19 16.52
N MET A 27 -7.02 4.42 16.03
CA MET A 27 -5.70 5.04 16.09
C MET A 27 -5.31 5.38 17.53
N HIS A 28 -4.02 5.22 17.85
CA HIS A 28 -3.46 5.69 19.12
C HIS A 28 -3.62 7.22 19.24
N PRO A 29 -3.88 7.79 20.44
CA PRO A 29 -4.06 9.23 20.62
C PRO A 29 -2.94 10.08 20.02
N ASP A 30 -1.69 9.64 20.16
CA ASP A 30 -0.52 10.35 19.60
C ASP A 30 -0.55 10.44 18.06
N VAL A 31 -1.10 9.42 17.38
CA VAL A 31 -1.26 9.44 15.92
C VAL A 31 -2.31 10.47 15.52
N VAL A 32 -3.44 10.52 16.24
CA VAL A 32 -4.51 11.50 15.99
C VAL A 32 -3.98 12.93 16.20
N ALA A 33 -3.22 13.15 17.28
CA ALA A 33 -2.60 14.45 17.56
C ALA A 33 -1.61 14.86 16.46
N ALA A 34 -0.74 13.95 16.02
CA ALA A 34 0.22 14.21 14.94
C ALA A 34 -0.48 14.54 13.60
N MET A 35 -1.56 13.83 13.25
CA MET A 35 -2.34 14.13 12.04
C MET A 35 -2.98 15.52 12.11
N ALA A 36 -3.54 15.89 13.26
CA ALA A 36 -4.15 17.21 13.47
C ALA A 36 -3.12 18.35 13.38
N ASP A 37 -1.88 18.11 13.81
CA ASP A 37 -0.79 19.07 13.68
C ASP A 37 -0.27 19.18 12.23
N ALA A 38 -0.05 18.04 11.57
CA ALA A 38 0.41 17.99 10.19
C ALA A 38 -0.55 18.71 9.22
N ALA A 39 -1.87 18.62 9.46
CA ALA A 39 -2.90 19.25 8.62
C ALA A 39 -2.84 20.79 8.58
N LYS A 40 -2.01 21.43 9.41
CA LYS A 40 -1.87 22.89 9.49
C LYS A 40 -0.70 23.44 8.67
N HIS A 41 0.07 22.57 8.02
CA HIS A 41 1.34 22.94 7.39
C HIS A 41 1.45 22.37 5.96
N PHE A 42 2.12 23.12 5.09
CA PHE A 42 2.59 22.60 3.80
C PHE A 42 4.05 22.21 3.90
N VAL A 43 4.42 21.09 3.27
CA VAL A 43 5.80 20.59 3.21
C VAL A 43 6.09 20.04 1.81
N ASP A 44 7.37 19.92 1.48
CA ASP A 44 7.84 19.13 0.34
C ASP A 44 7.57 17.63 0.63
N LEU A 45 6.64 17.03 -0.11
CA LEU A 45 6.24 15.64 0.07
C LEU A 45 7.33 14.65 -0.32
N ASP A 46 8.18 14.98 -1.31
CA ASP A 46 9.30 14.12 -1.70
C ASP A 46 10.38 14.11 -0.61
N LEU A 47 10.61 15.26 0.03
CA LEU A 47 11.47 15.31 1.21
C LEU A 47 10.86 14.56 2.39
N LEU A 48 9.56 14.73 2.66
CA LEU A 48 8.87 14.01 3.72
C LEU A 48 9.00 12.49 3.52
N GLN A 49 8.72 12.00 2.31
CA GLN A 49 8.82 10.58 1.95
C GLN A 49 10.22 10.03 2.21
N ARG A 50 11.27 10.76 1.81
CA ARG A 50 12.67 10.38 2.08
C ARG A 50 12.97 10.28 3.58
N ARG A 51 12.61 11.30 4.36
CA ARG A 51 12.87 11.33 5.82
C ARG A 51 12.12 10.23 6.57
N VAL A 52 10.86 10.01 6.22
CA VAL A 52 10.05 8.92 6.80
C VAL A 52 10.62 7.56 6.39
N GLY A 53 10.96 7.39 5.11
CA GLY A 53 11.59 6.18 4.58
C GLY A 53 12.88 5.82 5.32
N GLU A 54 13.80 6.77 5.50
CA GLU A 54 15.04 6.58 6.27
C GLU A 54 14.76 6.13 7.72
N ARG A 55 13.77 6.72 8.38
CA ARG A 55 13.39 6.33 9.75
C ARG A 55 12.81 4.92 9.80
N LEU A 56 11.90 4.59 8.87
CA LEU A 56 11.28 3.27 8.79
C LEU A 56 12.33 2.20 8.48
N ALA A 57 13.24 2.45 7.53
CA ALA A 57 14.32 1.54 7.18
C ALA A 57 15.19 1.20 8.41
N ARG A 58 15.52 2.18 9.24
CA ARG A 58 16.24 1.95 10.52
C ARG A 58 15.43 1.11 11.51
N LEU A 59 14.12 1.36 11.63
CA LEU A 59 13.25 0.62 12.56
C LEU A 59 13.05 -0.83 12.13
N THR A 60 12.91 -1.08 10.82
CA THR A 60 12.67 -2.41 10.25
C THR A 60 13.95 -3.15 9.88
N ARG A 61 15.12 -2.50 10.01
CA ARG A 61 16.44 -3.04 9.66
C ARG A 61 16.57 -3.40 8.17
N ASN A 62 16.04 -2.53 7.30
CA ASN A 62 16.13 -2.64 5.84
C ASN A 62 17.08 -1.57 5.27
N GLU A 63 17.55 -1.79 4.04
CA GLU A 63 18.34 -0.79 3.30
C GLU A 63 17.52 0.46 2.93
N ALA A 64 16.23 0.27 2.66
CA ALA A 64 15.30 1.33 2.34
C ALA A 64 13.86 0.98 2.78
N ALA A 65 13.01 1.99 2.85
CA ALA A 65 11.58 1.84 3.06
C ALA A 65 10.81 2.93 2.29
N PHE A 66 9.59 2.61 1.86
CA PHE A 66 8.74 3.50 1.09
C PHE A 66 7.30 3.44 1.63
N VAL A 67 6.71 4.60 1.92
CA VAL A 67 5.32 4.72 2.35
C VAL A 67 4.42 4.87 1.13
N THR A 68 3.34 4.09 1.09
CA THR A 68 2.30 4.18 0.06
C THR A 68 0.95 4.49 0.70
N SER A 69 -0.06 4.76 -0.13
CA SER A 69 -1.44 4.98 0.35
C SER A 69 -2.11 3.73 0.93
N GLY A 70 -1.51 2.55 0.77
CA GLY A 70 -2.01 1.29 1.32
C GLY A 70 -1.38 0.07 0.64
N ALA A 71 -1.68 -1.13 1.16
CA ALA A 71 -1.07 -2.38 0.69
C ALA A 71 -1.29 -2.65 -0.80
N ALA A 72 -2.48 -2.34 -1.34
CA ALA A 72 -2.76 -2.48 -2.78
C ALA A 72 -1.83 -1.60 -3.64
N ALA A 73 -1.64 -0.33 -3.26
CA ALA A 73 -0.71 0.56 -3.94
C ALA A 73 0.75 0.09 -3.77
N GLY A 74 1.10 -0.42 -2.59
CA GLY A 74 2.41 -1.04 -2.32
C GLY A 74 2.71 -2.20 -3.27
N LEU A 75 1.77 -3.13 -3.44
CA LEU A 75 1.91 -4.25 -4.37
C LEU A 75 2.05 -3.76 -5.81
N ALA A 76 1.18 -2.84 -6.25
CA ALA A 76 1.24 -2.31 -7.61
C ALA A 76 2.58 -1.61 -7.91
N LEU A 77 3.04 -0.73 -7.02
CA LEU A 77 4.30 -0.01 -7.18
C LEU A 77 5.52 -0.95 -7.12
N ALA A 78 5.52 -1.91 -6.21
CA ALA A 78 6.59 -2.90 -6.11
C ALA A 78 6.67 -3.76 -7.37
N THR A 79 5.52 -4.27 -7.86
CA THR A 79 5.48 -5.04 -9.11
C THR A 79 5.94 -4.19 -10.30
N ALA A 80 5.46 -2.95 -10.43
CA ALA A 80 5.90 -2.05 -11.49
C ALA A 80 7.42 -1.82 -11.45
N ALA A 81 7.98 -1.54 -10.26
CA ALA A 81 9.42 -1.33 -10.09
C ALA A 81 10.24 -2.59 -10.46
N CYS A 82 9.76 -3.78 -10.14
CA CYS A 82 10.41 -5.03 -10.57
C CYS A 82 10.38 -5.25 -12.09
N ILE A 83 9.31 -4.83 -12.77
CA ILE A 83 9.15 -4.99 -14.22
C ILE A 83 10.00 -3.96 -14.98
N THR A 84 9.95 -2.70 -14.57
CA THR A 84 10.53 -1.58 -15.34
C THR A 84 11.95 -1.24 -14.90
N GLY A 85 12.34 -1.59 -13.68
CA GLY A 85 13.55 -1.07 -13.06
C GLY A 85 13.55 0.45 -13.07
N THR A 86 14.63 1.05 -13.58
CA THR A 86 14.82 2.49 -13.70
C THR A 86 14.67 3.01 -15.14
N ASP A 87 14.22 2.19 -16.09
CA ASP A 87 14.05 2.59 -17.50
C ASP A 87 12.83 3.53 -17.64
N PRO A 88 13.02 4.82 -18.02
CA PRO A 88 11.92 5.77 -18.15
C PRO A 88 10.93 5.41 -19.27
N GLY A 89 11.40 4.77 -20.34
CA GLY A 89 10.54 4.33 -21.45
C GLY A 89 9.64 3.18 -21.01
N ALA A 90 10.18 2.23 -20.23
CA ALA A 90 9.40 1.15 -19.63
C ALA A 90 8.38 1.67 -18.61
N ILE A 91 8.77 2.63 -17.76
CA ILE A 91 7.87 3.27 -16.77
C ILE A 91 6.73 4.01 -17.47
N ALA A 92 7.03 4.80 -18.50
CA ALA A 92 6.04 5.64 -19.19
C ALA A 92 4.99 4.84 -19.98
N ARG A 93 5.30 3.61 -20.40
CA ARG A 93 4.40 2.78 -21.20
C ARG A 93 3.57 1.78 -20.39
N LEU A 94 3.74 1.69 -19.07
CA LEU A 94 2.88 0.83 -18.25
C LEU A 94 1.39 1.16 -18.48
N PRO A 95 0.50 0.14 -18.53
CA PRO A 95 0.73 -1.27 -18.22
C PRO A 95 1.15 -2.13 -19.44
N ASP A 96 1.56 -1.54 -20.56
CA ASP A 96 2.09 -2.31 -21.69
C ASP A 96 3.52 -2.80 -21.37
N VAL A 97 3.62 -4.10 -21.07
CA VAL A 97 4.86 -4.77 -20.67
C VAL A 97 5.48 -5.60 -21.79
N ALA A 98 5.09 -5.38 -23.05
CA ALA A 98 5.61 -6.13 -24.18
C ALA A 98 7.15 -6.04 -24.26
N GLY A 99 7.81 -7.19 -24.29
CA GLY A 99 9.28 -7.30 -24.30
C GLY A 99 9.95 -7.21 -22.93
N LEU A 100 9.20 -7.04 -21.84
CA LEU A 100 9.70 -7.02 -20.46
C LEU A 100 9.39 -8.34 -19.74
N LYS A 101 10.19 -8.64 -18.71
CA LYS A 101 9.87 -9.73 -17.76
C LYS A 101 8.74 -9.27 -16.85
N HIS A 102 7.60 -9.96 -16.89
CA HIS A 102 6.37 -9.52 -16.22
C HIS A 102 5.60 -10.66 -15.56
N GLU A 103 6.22 -11.82 -15.39
CA GLU A 103 5.64 -12.95 -14.67
C GLU A 103 5.91 -12.82 -13.17
N VAL A 104 4.85 -12.94 -12.36
CA VAL A 104 4.94 -12.93 -10.90
C VAL A 104 4.49 -14.29 -10.37
N ILE A 105 5.41 -14.98 -9.70
CA ILE A 105 5.16 -16.32 -9.15
C ILE A 105 4.33 -16.21 -7.87
N VAL A 106 3.27 -17.01 -7.76
CA VAL A 106 2.36 -17.01 -6.61
C VAL A 106 1.94 -18.43 -6.23
N HIS A 107 1.85 -18.72 -4.93
CA HIS A 107 1.29 -19.99 -4.45
C HIS A 107 -0.24 -20.03 -4.63
N LYS A 108 -0.78 -21.13 -5.16
CA LYS A 108 -2.23 -21.31 -5.36
C LYS A 108 -3.05 -21.08 -4.09
N THR A 109 -2.57 -21.57 -2.96
CA THR A 109 -3.23 -21.45 -1.64
C THR A 109 -3.21 -20.04 -1.03
N GLN A 110 -2.47 -19.10 -1.62
CA GLN A 110 -2.34 -17.73 -1.13
C GLN A 110 -3.06 -16.69 -2.01
N ARG A 111 -3.69 -17.12 -3.11
CA ARG A 111 -4.45 -16.24 -4.02
C ARG A 111 -5.57 -15.53 -3.26
N ASN A 112 -5.70 -14.23 -3.48
CA ASN A 112 -6.73 -13.41 -2.83
C ASN A 112 -7.00 -12.12 -3.65
N GLY A 113 -7.88 -11.24 -3.16
CA GLY A 113 -8.27 -10.02 -3.88
C GLY A 113 -7.12 -9.07 -4.26
N TYR A 114 -5.96 -9.15 -3.59
CA TYR A 114 -4.79 -8.34 -3.92
C TYR A 114 -4.15 -8.70 -5.28
N ASP A 115 -4.49 -9.83 -5.88
CA ASP A 115 -4.05 -10.21 -7.23
C ASP A 115 -4.35 -9.13 -8.27
N HIS A 116 -5.43 -8.35 -8.07
CA HIS A 116 -5.76 -7.22 -8.93
C HIS A 116 -4.67 -6.14 -8.92
N SER A 117 -4.04 -5.90 -7.76
CA SER A 117 -2.98 -4.89 -7.62
C SER A 117 -1.71 -5.27 -8.39
N ILE A 118 -1.46 -6.57 -8.54
CA ILE A 118 -0.32 -7.08 -9.31
C ILE A 118 -0.64 -7.05 -10.81
N ARG A 119 -1.81 -7.54 -11.21
CA ARG A 119 -2.21 -7.60 -12.63
C ARG A 119 -2.44 -6.22 -13.25
N MET A 120 -2.84 -5.21 -12.47
CA MET A 120 -3.15 -3.88 -13.02
C MET A 120 -1.95 -3.18 -13.65
N VAL A 121 -0.72 -3.60 -13.34
CA VAL A 121 0.50 -3.06 -13.97
C VAL A 121 0.96 -3.88 -15.19
N GLY A 122 0.11 -4.76 -15.71
CA GLY A 122 0.40 -5.60 -16.88
C GLY A 122 1.03 -6.96 -16.56
N ALA A 123 1.24 -7.27 -15.28
CA ALA A 123 1.86 -8.52 -14.86
C ALA A 123 0.95 -9.74 -15.06
N THR A 124 1.55 -10.89 -15.36
CA THR A 124 0.88 -12.20 -15.42
C THR A 124 1.24 -13.01 -14.18
N LEU A 125 0.24 -13.55 -13.49
CA LEU A 125 0.47 -14.43 -12.34
C LEU A 125 0.77 -15.85 -12.82
N VAL A 126 1.89 -16.42 -12.35
CA VAL A 126 2.28 -17.81 -12.60
C VAL A 126 2.12 -18.60 -11.31
N GLU A 127 1.22 -19.57 -11.32
CA GLU A 127 0.86 -20.32 -10.13
C GLU A 127 1.80 -21.48 -9.87
N ILE A 128 2.15 -21.68 -8.59
CA ILE A 128 2.91 -22.83 -8.11
C ILE A 128 2.23 -23.52 -6.93
N GLY A 129 2.58 -24.80 -6.72
CA GLY A 129 2.05 -25.63 -5.65
C GLY A 129 0.67 -26.24 -5.94
N ASP A 130 0.19 -26.98 -4.96
CA ASP A 130 -1.10 -27.65 -4.98
C ASP A 130 -2.17 -26.81 -4.27
N ALA A 131 -3.44 -27.09 -4.59
CA ALA A 131 -4.61 -26.40 -4.05
C ALA A 131 -5.06 -27.01 -2.72
#